data_AF-A0AAD3X1J1-F1
#
_entry.id   AF-A0AAD3X1J1-F1
#
_cell.length_a   1.000
_cell.length_b   1.000
_cell.length_c   1.000
_cell.angle_alpha   90.00
_cell.angle_beta   90.00
_cell.angle_gamma   90.00
#
_symmetry.space_group_name_H-M   'P 1'
#
loop_
_entity.id
_entity.type
_entity.pdbx_description
1 polymer ?
#
loop_
_entity_poly.entity_id
_entity_poly.type
_entity_poly.pdbx_seq_one_letter_code
_entity_poly.pdbx_strand_id
1 'polypeptide(L)'
;MYVSVEVITMLATAVTLLVAIISGFGWMINRMDARFAEVLATFNARFETQDAKFDSRFETQDAKLDSRFETQDAKLDARFEAQDAKLDARFDRIEQEIVEVKIAIARLEGPTPRLIAAR
;
A
#
# COMPACT_ATOMS: atom_id res chain seq x y z
N MET A 1 -8.67 49.55 72.80
CA MET A 1 -9.69 48.54 72.44
C MET A 1 -9.00 47.19 72.48
N TYR A 2 -9.16 46.42 73.57
CA TYR A 2 -8.52 45.09 73.69
C TYR A 2 -9.35 44.07 72.92
N VAL A 3 -8.71 43.35 71.99
CA VAL A 3 -9.31 42.19 71.32
C VAL A 3 -9.39 41.06 72.34
N SER A 4 -10.55 40.41 72.48
CA SER A 4 -10.71 39.29 73.41
C SER A 4 -9.98 38.05 72.87
N VAL A 5 -9.47 37.22 73.79
CA VAL A 5 -8.74 35.97 73.46
C VAL A 5 -9.57 35.06 72.56
N GLU A 6 -10.89 35.05 72.75
CA GLU A 6 -11.85 34.28 71.95
C GLU A 6 -11.89 34.68 70.47
N VAL A 7 -11.77 35.98 70.17
CA VAL A 7 -11.70 36.46 68.78
C VAL A 7 -10.39 36.01 68.12
N ILE A 8 -9.29 36.01 68.86
CA ILE A 8 -7.98 35.56 68.36
C ILE A 8 -8.02 34.06 68.03
N THR A 9 -8.59 33.23 68.90
CA THR A 9 -8.68 31.79 68.67
C THR A 9 -9.65 31.45 67.53
N MET A 10 -10.77 32.16 67.41
CA MET A 10 -11.71 32.00 66.29
C MET A 10 -11.06 32.35 64.94
N LEU A 11 -10.27 33.42 64.88
CA LEU A 11 -9.52 33.77 63.68
C LEU A 11 -8.43 32.74 63.38
N ALA A 12 -7.72 32.24 64.40
CA ALA A 12 -6.70 31.21 64.22
C ALA A 12 -7.28 29.89 63.67
N THR A 13 -8.43 29.45 64.17
CA THR A 13 -9.11 28.24 63.67
C THR A 13 -9.66 28.44 62.26
N ALA A 14 -10.22 29.62 61.95
CA ALA A 14 -10.66 29.96 60.60
C ALA A 14 -9.49 29.94 59.59
N VAL A 15 -8.35 30.52 59.93
CA VAL A 15 -7.13 30.49 59.09
C VAL A 15 -6.63 29.06 58.91
N THR A 16 -6.61 28.25 59.97
CA THR A 16 -6.17 26.86 59.90
C THR A 16 -7.07 26.03 58.97
N LEU A 17 -8.38 26.23 59.05
CA LEU A 17 -9.35 25.61 58.14
C LEU A 17 -9.11 26.03 56.68
N LEU A 18 -8.88 27.33 56.43
CA LEU A 18 -8.59 27.82 55.08
C LEU A 18 -7.30 27.21 54.51
N VAL A 19 -6.23 27.14 55.29
CA VAL A 19 -4.97 26.51 54.86
C VAL A 19 -5.16 25.02 54.56
N ALA A 20 -5.92 24.31 55.39
CA ALA A 20 -6.23 22.90 55.16
C ALA A 20 -7.03 22.69 53.85
N ILE A 21 -8.02 23.54 53.58
CA ILE A 21 -8.81 23.50 52.34
C ILE A 21 -7.92 23.79 51.13
N ILE A 22 -7.10 24.84 51.17
CA ILE A 22 -6.20 25.20 50.06
C ILE A 22 -5.20 24.08 49.78
N SER A 23 -4.63 23.49 50.84
CA SER A 23 -3.69 22.37 50.70
C SER A 23 -4.35 21.12 50.14
N GLY A 24 -5.57 20.81 50.59
CA GLY A 24 -6.37 19.71 50.05
C GLY A 24 -6.72 19.90 48.58
N PHE A 25 -7.06 21.13 48.18
CA PHE A 25 -7.34 21.48 46.79
C PHE A 25 -6.08 21.38 45.92
N GLY A 26 -4.94 21.86 46.41
CA GLY A 26 -3.65 21.71 45.73
C GLY A 26 -3.26 20.25 45.52
N TRP A 27 -3.46 19.41 46.53
CA TRP A 27 -3.26 17.96 46.40
C TRP A 27 -4.20 17.34 45.36
N MET A 28 -5.47 17.73 45.36
CA MET A 28 -6.46 17.23 44.40
C MET A 28 -6.12 17.60 42.96
N ILE A 29 -5.67 18.84 42.71
CA ILE A 29 -5.23 19.30 41.39
C ILE A 29 -4.04 18.47 40.91
N ASN A 30 -2.98 18.35 41.72
CA ASN A 30 -1.81 17.55 41.37
C ASN A 30 -2.16 16.08 41.09
N ARG A 31 -3.09 15.53 41.87
CA ARG A 31 -3.61 14.16 41.67
C ARG A 31 -4.36 14.03 40.35
N MET A 32 -5.15 15.03 39.98
CA MET A 32 -5.87 15.08 38.70
C MET A 32 -4.89 15.20 37.52
N ASP A 33 -3.93 16.11 37.60
CA ASP A 33 -2.92 16.31 36.55
C ASP A 33 -2.13 15.04 36.28
N ALA A 34 -1.71 14.34 37.34
CA ALA A 34 -1.04 13.05 37.20
C ALA A 34 -1.89 12.00 36.47
N ARG A 35 -3.20 11.93 36.77
CA ARG A 35 -4.13 11.02 36.08
C ARG A 35 -4.34 11.41 34.63
N PHE A 36 -4.46 12.71 34.32
CA PHE A 36 -4.59 13.17 32.95
C PHE A 36 -3.34 12.88 32.13
N ALA A 37 -2.16 13.06 32.71
CA ALA A 37 -0.90 12.71 32.05
C ALA A 37 -0.81 11.21 31.73
N GLU A 38 -1.23 10.34 32.66
CA GLU A 38 -1.27 8.89 32.46
C GLU A 38 -2.26 8.49 31.35
N VAL A 39 -3.45 9.09 31.33
CA VAL A 39 -4.46 8.85 30.28
C VAL A 39 -3.94 9.30 28.92
N LEU A 40 -3.31 10.48 28.83
CA LEU A 40 -2.75 10.99 27.59
C LEU A 40 -1.60 10.09 27.08
N ALA A 41 -0.73 9.64 27.98
CA ALA A 41 0.34 8.71 27.63
C ALA A 41 -0.21 7.38 27.09
N THR A 42 -1.24 6.83 27.74
CA THR A 42 -1.91 5.60 27.29
C THR A 42 -2.58 5.79 25.93
N PHE A 43 -3.21 6.94 25.71
CA PHE A 43 -3.83 7.28 24.44
C PHE A 43 -2.79 7.38 23.31
N ASN A 44 -1.70 8.12 23.53
CA ASN A 44 -0.62 8.25 22.56
C ASN A 44 -0.02 6.88 22.20
N ALA A 45 0.28 6.04 23.19
CA ALA A 45 0.81 4.70 22.95
C ALA A 45 -0.15 3.82 22.13
N ARG A 46 -1.47 3.94 22.37
CA ARG A 46 -2.49 3.25 21.56
C ARG A 46 -2.54 3.77 20.13
N PHE A 47 -2.40 5.08 19.94
CA PHE A 47 -2.35 5.69 18.61
C PHE A 47 -1.11 5.23 17.84
N GLU A 48 0.07 5.28 18.43
CA GLU A 48 1.32 4.78 17.82
C GLU A 48 1.20 3.29 17.43
N THR A 49 0.58 2.48 18.29
CA THR A 49 0.33 1.06 17.99
C THR A 49 -0.62 0.88 16.81
N GLN A 50 -1.67 1.72 16.71
CA GLN A 50 -2.60 1.68 15.59
C GLN A 50 -1.94 2.15 14.30
N ASP A 51 -1.14 3.21 14.36
CA ASP A 51 -0.41 3.76 13.23
C ASP A 51 0.53 2.72 12.62
N ALA A 52 1.36 2.09 13.46
CA ALA A 52 2.26 1.00 13.04
C ALA A 52 1.50 -0.19 12.44
N LYS A 53 0.28 -0.49 12.93
CA LYS A 53 -0.56 -1.55 12.39
C LYS A 53 -1.16 -1.16 11.02
N PHE A 54 -1.47 0.12 10.81
CA PHE A 54 -1.91 0.61 9.52
C PHE A 54 -0.77 0.57 8.51
N ASP A 55 0.42 1.04 8.87
CA ASP A 55 1.61 0.99 8.01
C ASP A 55 1.91 -0.44 7.56
N SER A 56 1.98 -1.38 8.49
CA SER A 56 2.21 -2.81 8.16
C SER A 56 1.13 -3.40 7.24
N ARG A 57 -0.13 -2.97 7.39
CA ARG A 57 -1.22 -3.40 6.51
C ARG A 57 -1.10 -2.81 5.11
N PHE A 58 -0.67 -1.56 5.00
CA PHE A 58 -0.41 -0.93 3.71
C PHE A 58 0.76 -1.61 2.99
N GLU A 59 1.88 -1.81 3.67
CA GLU A 59 3.04 -2.55 3.10
C GLU A 59 2.65 -3.95 2.60
N THR A 60 1.82 -4.66 3.38
CA THR A 60 1.32 -5.99 2.98
C THR A 60 0.40 -5.91 1.75
N GLN A 61 -0.42 -4.87 1.65
CA GLN A 61 -1.29 -4.67 0.49
C GLN A 61 -0.51 -4.29 -0.76
N ASP A 62 0.48 -3.41 -0.63
CA ASP A 62 1.34 -2.99 -1.74
C ASP A 62 2.11 -4.18 -2.29
N ALA A 63 2.77 -4.97 -1.43
CA ALA A 63 3.46 -6.20 -1.85
C ALA A 63 2.52 -7.20 -2.55
N LYS A 64 1.27 -7.30 -2.10
CA LYS A 64 0.26 -8.16 -2.75
C LYS A 64 -0.15 -7.60 -4.11
N LEU A 65 -0.25 -6.29 -4.26
CA LEU A 65 -0.58 -5.66 -5.54
C LEU A 65 0.57 -5.83 -6.54
N ASP A 66 1.81 -5.62 -6.11
CA ASP A 66 3.01 -5.84 -6.93
C ASP A 66 3.05 -7.26 -7.48
N SER A 67 2.90 -8.27 -6.59
CA SER A 67 2.86 -9.67 -7.01
C SER A 67 1.72 -9.98 -8.00
N ARG A 68 0.57 -9.32 -7.86
CA ARG A 68 -0.56 -9.47 -8.81
C ARG A 68 -0.28 -8.79 -10.15
N PHE A 69 0.49 -7.71 -10.18
CA PHE A 69 0.92 -7.08 -11.42
C PHE A 69 1.96 -7.94 -12.13
N GLU A 70 2.99 -8.42 -11.44
CA GLU A 70 3.99 -9.34 -12.00
C GLU A 70 3.35 -10.60 -12.60
N THR A 71 2.36 -11.18 -11.90
CA THR A 71 1.62 -12.35 -12.40
C THR A 71 0.80 -12.02 -13.64
N GLN A 72 0.23 -10.81 -13.73
CA GLN A 72 -0.52 -10.38 -14.90
C GLN A 72 0.39 -10.10 -16.09
N ASP A 73 1.53 -9.46 -15.88
CA ASP A 73 2.53 -9.18 -16.91
C ASP A 73 3.05 -10.48 -17.50
N ALA A 74 3.46 -11.44 -16.68
CA ALA A 74 3.90 -12.76 -17.13
C ALA A 74 2.81 -13.50 -17.94
N LYS A 75 1.53 -13.34 -17.56
CA LYS A 75 0.41 -13.93 -18.29
C LYS A 75 0.17 -13.23 -19.63
N LEU A 76 0.39 -11.92 -19.73
CA LEU A 76 0.30 -11.18 -20.98
C LEU A 76 1.44 -11.55 -21.92
N ASP A 77 2.67 -11.64 -21.41
CA ASP A 77 3.84 -12.07 -22.17
C ASP A 77 3.61 -13.46 -22.78
N ALA A 78 3.18 -14.44 -21.96
CA ALA A 78 2.87 -15.78 -22.44
C ALA A 78 1.76 -15.81 -23.51
N ARG A 79 0.80 -14.86 -23.44
CA ARG A 79 -0.25 -14.74 -24.45
C ARG A 79 0.28 -14.15 -25.76
N PHE A 80 1.18 -13.18 -25.70
CA PHE A 80 1.82 -12.62 -26.87
C PHE A 80 2.73 -13.65 -27.55
N GLU A 81 3.57 -14.37 -26.80
CA GLU A 81 4.39 -15.45 -27.34
C GLU A 81 3.55 -16.53 -28.04
N ALA A 82 2.42 -16.94 -27.43
CA ALA A 82 1.51 -17.90 -28.04
C ALA A 82 0.83 -17.35 -29.32
N GLN A 83 0.57 -16.05 -29.36
CA GLN A 83 -0.01 -15.40 -30.54
C GLN A 83 1.02 -15.28 -31.67
N ASP A 84 2.26 -14.93 -31.36
CA ASP A 84 3.36 -14.84 -32.32
C ASP A 84 3.65 -16.21 -32.93
N ALA A 85 3.78 -17.26 -32.11
CA ALA A 85 3.96 -18.62 -32.60
C ALA A 85 2.81 -19.09 -33.52
N LYS A 86 1.58 -18.66 -33.23
CA LYS A 86 0.42 -18.95 -34.09
C LYS A 86 0.48 -18.18 -35.40
N LEU A 87 0.98 -16.95 -35.41
CA LEU A 87 1.17 -16.16 -36.62
C LEU A 87 2.27 -16.74 -37.49
N ASP A 88 3.41 -17.12 -36.90
CA ASP A 88 4.52 -17.77 -37.60
C ASP A 88 4.04 -19.05 -38.30
N ALA A 89 3.32 -19.92 -37.59
CA ALA A 89 2.77 -21.14 -38.18
C ALA A 89 1.77 -20.88 -39.32
N ARG A 90 1.08 -19.74 -39.31
CA ARG A 90 0.20 -19.34 -40.43
C ARG A 90 0.99 -18.82 -41.61
N PHE A 91 2.06 -18.07 -41.37
CA PHE A 91 2.95 -17.60 -42.44
C PHE A 91 3.67 -18.77 -43.12
N ASP A 92 4.18 -19.73 -42.34
CA ASP A 92 4.80 -20.95 -42.89
C ASP A 92 3.83 -21.71 -43.80
N ARG A 93 2.56 -21.82 -43.39
CA ARG A 93 1.53 -22.47 -44.22
C ARG A 93 1.28 -21.71 -45.52
N ILE A 94 1.16 -20.38 -45.44
CA ILE A 94 0.96 -19.55 -46.63
C ILE A 94 2.17 -19.66 -47.57
N GLU A 95 3.39 -19.71 -47.04
CA GLU A 95 4.60 -19.91 -47.84
C GLU A 95 4.55 -21.25 -48.59
N GLN A 96 4.16 -22.34 -47.91
CA GLN A 96 3.97 -23.65 -48.53
C GLN A 96 2.92 -23.62 -49.64
N GLU A 97 1.75 -23.04 -49.38
CA GLU A 97 0.68 -22.90 -50.39
C GLU A 97 1.15 -22.11 -51.61
N ILE A 98 1.93 -21.04 -51.41
CA ILE A 98 2.52 -20.26 -52.51
C ILE A 98 3.52 -21.11 -53.31
N VAL A 99 4.35 -21.91 -52.65
CA VAL A 99 5.29 -22.83 -53.34
C VAL A 99 4.53 -23.84 -54.19
N GLU A 100 3.46 -24.43 -53.65
CA GLU A 100 2.61 -25.37 -54.40
C GLU A 100 1.98 -24.71 -55.63
N VAL A 101 1.45 -23.49 -55.50
CA VAL A 101 0.92 -22.71 -56.61
C VAL A 101 1.99 -22.43 -57.68
N LYS A 102 3.20 -22.02 -57.27
CA LYS A 102 4.32 -21.79 -58.20
C LYS A 102 4.69 -23.06 -58.99
N ILE A 103 4.70 -24.22 -58.32
CA ILE A 103 4.95 -25.51 -58.97
C ILE A 103 3.84 -25.84 -59.97
N ALA A 104 2.57 -25.62 -59.60
CA ALA A 104 1.44 -25.84 -60.50
C ALA A 104 1.53 -24.95 -61.75
N ILE A 105 1.89 -23.68 -61.60
CA ILE A 105 2.11 -22.75 -62.73
C ILE A 105 3.24 -23.24 -63.63
N ALA A 106 4.40 -23.62 -63.07
CA ALA A 106 5.53 -24.12 -63.86
C ALA A 106 5.19 -25.37 -64.68
N ARG A 107 4.33 -26.25 -64.14
CA ARG A 107 3.82 -27.43 -64.86
C ARG A 107 2.88 -27.04 -66.01
N LEU A 108 2.11 -25.96 -65.87
CA LEU A 108 1.19 -25.47 -66.89
C LEU A 108 1.91 -24.72 -68.03
N GLU A 109 2.89 -23.88 -67.70
CA GLU A 109 3.65 -23.09 -68.69
C GLU A 109 4.61 -23.96 -69.54
N GLY A 110 5.09 -25.07 -68.99
CA GLY A 110 6.00 -25.99 -69.68
C GLY A 110 7.44 -25.45 -69.82
N PRO A 111 8.38 -26.25 -70.34
CA PRO A 111 9.79 -25.86 -70.45
C PRO A 111 9.97 -24.68 -71.40
N THR A 112 10.74 -23.67 -70.99
CA THR A 112 11.12 -22.57 -71.89
C THR A 112 11.78 -23.16 -73.16
N PRO A 113 11.30 -22.81 -74.37
CA PRO A 113 11.85 -23.35 -75.60
C PRO A 113 13.34 -23.02 -75.68
N ARG A 114 14.20 -24.03 -75.74
CA ARG A 114 15.62 -23.82 -76.05
C ARG A 114 15.69 -23.43 -77.51
N LEU A 115 15.82 -22.13 -77.76
CA LEU A 115 16.18 -21.64 -79.08
C LEU A 115 17.59 -22.15 -79.37
N ILE A 116 17.69 -23.20 -80.18
CA ILE A 116 18.98 -23.61 -80.75
C ILE A 116 19.35 -22.47 -81.70
N ALA A 117 20.36 -21.67 -81.33
CA ALA A 117 20.96 -20.74 -82.27
C ALA A 117 21.50 -21.57 -83.45
N ALA A 118 20.81 -21.48 -84.59
CA ALA A 118 21.26 -22.11 -85.81
C ALA A 118 22.42 -21.28 -86.37
N ARG A 119 23.63 -21.82 -86.17
CA ARG A 119 24.95 -21.38 -86.68
C ARG A 119 25.56 -20.13 -86.07
#